data_AF-A0A5E7SH48-F1
#
_entry.id   AF-A0A5E7SH48-F1
#
_cell.length_a   1.000
_cell.length_b   1.000
_cell.length_c   1.000
_cell.angle_alpha   90.00
_cell.angle_beta   90.00
_cell.angle_gamma   90.00
#
_symmetry.space_group_name_H-M   'P 1'
#
loop_
_entity.id
_entity.type
_entity.pdbx_description
1 polymer ?
#
loop_
_entity_poly.entity_id
_entity_poly.type
_entity_poly.pdbx_seq_one_letter_code
_entity_poly.pdbx_strand_id
1 'polypeptide(L)' 'MSRDDKDTVYCNVQMPMAKGRELSRLVAELRKSGAHPQLDSVFEEIEHELSSSIEFVEEQLSGAGGFGRRSH' A
#
# COMPACT_ATOMS: atom_id res chain seq x y z
N MET A 1 -19.72 -29.04 -3.79
CA MET A 1 -18.69 -28.15 -4.37
C MET A 1 -18.31 -27.17 -3.29
N SER A 2 -17.07 -27.23 -2.78
CA SER A 2 -16.58 -26.22 -1.85
C SER A 2 -16.69 -24.88 -2.56
N ARG A 3 -17.38 -23.91 -1.95
CA ARG A 3 -17.16 -22.53 -2.33
C ARG A 3 -15.71 -22.28 -1.89
N ASP A 4 -14.82 -22.31 -2.87
CA ASP A 4 -13.45 -21.81 -2.68
C ASP A 4 -13.52 -20.48 -1.94
N ASP A 5 -12.53 -20.20 -1.10
CA ASP A 5 -12.24 -18.89 -0.51
C ASP A 5 -11.82 -17.85 -1.60
N LYS A 6 -12.46 -17.89 -2.76
CA LYS A 6 -12.22 -17.09 -3.97
C LYS A 6 -13.01 -15.79 -4.01
N ASP A 7 -13.76 -15.48 -2.96
CA ASP A 7 -14.45 -14.20 -2.82
C ASP A 7 -13.44 -13.14 -2.33
N THR A 8 -12.61 -12.63 -3.24
CA THR A 8 -11.61 -11.60 -2.97
C THR A 8 -12.23 -10.20 -2.98
N VAL A 9 -11.91 -9.39 -1.96
CA VAL A 9 -12.29 -7.98 -1.90
C VAL A 9 -11.19 -7.14 -2.57
N TYR A 10 -11.54 -6.36 -3.59
CA TYR A 10 -10.63 -5.41 -4.24
C TYR A 10 -10.87 -3.99 -3.71
N CYS A 11 -9.82 -3.31 -3.25
CA CYS A 11 -9.92 -1.97 -2.70
C CYS A 11 -8.91 -1.03 -3.36
N ASN A 12 -9.38 0.10 -3.90
CA ASN A 12 -8.54 1.18 -4.40
C ASN A 12 -8.75 2.43 -3.53
N VAL A 13 -7.83 2.67 -2.61
CA VAL A 13 -7.92 3.77 -1.64
C VAL A 13 -6.87 4.82 -1.96
N GLN A 14 -7.31 6.04 -2.25
CA GLN A 14 -6.44 7.20 -2.43
C GLN A 14 -6.49 8.10 -1.20
N MET A 15 -5.35 8.66 -0.82
CA MET A 15 -5.27 9.58 0.32
C MET A 15 -4.10 10.56 0.18
N PRO A 16 -4.12 11.70 0.88
CA PRO A 16 -2.97 12.58 1.00
C PRO A 16 -1.76 11.87 1.63
N MET A 17 -0.54 12.25 1.23
CA MET A 17 0.72 11.66 1.72
C MET A 17 0.80 11.58 3.25
N ALA A 18 0.33 12.60 3.96
CA ALA A 18 0.33 12.60 5.43
C ALA A 18 -0.51 11.43 6.01
N LYS A 19 -1.71 11.20 5.44
CA LYS A 19 -2.58 10.09 5.85
C LYS A 19 -2.00 8.74 5.42
N GLY A 20 -1.35 8.66 4.25
CA GLY A 20 -0.65 7.45 3.81
C GLY A 20 0.44 7.01 4.77
N ARG A 21 1.27 7.96 5.22
CA ARG A 21 2.32 7.69 6.23
C ARG A 21 1.75 7.30 7.59
N GLU A 22 0.66 7.95 8.02
CA GLU A 22 -0.01 7.61 9.26
C GLU A 22 -0.60 6.19 9.20
N LEU A 23 -1.29 5.85 8.11
CA LEU A 23 -1.85 4.52 7.90
C LEU A 23 -0.76 3.44 7.84
N SER A 24 0.36 3.71 7.14
CA SER A 24 1.50 2.78 7.07
C SER A 24 2.05 2.45 8.47
N ARG A 25 2.21 3.47 9.34
CA ARG A 25 2.64 3.24 10.74
C ARG A 25 1.63 2.43 11.53
N LEU A 26 0.34 2.75 11.39
CA LEU A 26 -0.73 2.03 12.09
C LEU A 26 -0.76 0.55 11.67
N VAL A 27 -0.63 0.24 10.39
CA VAL A 27 -0.62 -1.14 9.89
C VAL A 27 0.59 -1.91 10.43
N ALA A 28 1.78 -1.29 10.43
CA ALA A 28 2.97 -1.90 11.03
C ALA A 28 2.80 -2.20 12.53
N GLU A 29 2.15 -1.31 13.27
CA GLU A 29 1.81 -1.54 14.69
C GLU A 29 0.81 -2.69 14.86
N LEU A 30 -0.24 -2.74 14.02
CA LEU A 30 -1.22 -3.82 14.03
C LEU A 30 -0.58 -5.18 13.71
N ARG A 31 0.27 -5.24 12.68
CA ARG A 31 1.00 -6.45 12.33
C ARG A 31 1.90 -6.92 13.47
N LYS A 32 2.72 -6.01 14.02
CA LYS A 32 3.62 -6.30 15.14
C LYS A 32 2.88 -6.74 16.40
N SER A 33 1.65 -6.25 16.61
CA SER A 33 0.84 -6.62 17.78
C SER A 33 0.46 -8.11 17.77
N GLY A 34 0.39 -8.75 16.60
CA GLY A 34 -0.09 -10.13 16.47
C GLY A 34 -1.56 -10.33 16.87
N ALA A 35 -2.31 -9.26 17.13
CA ALA A 35 -3.70 -9.33 17.60
C ALA A 35 -4.67 -9.87 16.54
N HIS A 36 -4.26 -9.84 15.26
CA HIS A 36 -5.08 -10.27 14.12
C HIS A 36 -4.30 -11.22 13.21
N PRO A 37 -4.01 -12.46 13.64
CA PRO A 37 -3.16 -13.39 12.88
C PRO A 37 -3.75 -13.79 11.52
N GLN A 38 -5.08 -13.76 11.37
CA GLN A 38 -5.74 -14.01 10.08
C GLN A 38 -5.56 -12.88 9.06
N LEU A 39 -5.06 -11.72 9.50
CA LEU A 39 -4.82 -10.56 8.64
C LEU A 39 -3.32 -10.29 8.43
N ASP A 40 -2.41 -11.14 8.93
CA ASP A 40 -0.97 -10.87 8.84
C ASP A 40 -0.51 -10.69 7.38
N SER A 41 -0.93 -11.58 6.47
CA SER A 41 -0.63 -11.46 5.05
C SER A 41 -1.26 -10.23 4.40
N VAL A 42 -2.44 -9.82 4.88
CA VAL A 42 -3.14 -8.61 4.40
C VAL A 42 -2.41 -7.36 4.87
N PHE A 43 -1.93 -7.33 6.12
CA PHE A 43 -1.14 -6.22 6.64
C PHE A 43 0.21 -6.10 5.92
N GLU A 44 0.87 -7.22 5.63
CA GLU A 44 2.09 -7.23 4.82
C GLU A 44 1.87 -6.65 3.41
N GLU A 45 0.78 -7.04 2.74
CA GLU A 45 0.42 -6.50 1.43
C GLU A 45 0.11 -4.99 1.51
N ILE A 46 -0.66 -4.55 2.51
CA ILE A 46 -0.95 -3.13 2.73
C ILE A 46 0.33 -2.33 2.99
N GLU A 47 1.26 -2.84 3.80
CA GLU A 47 2.56 -2.18 4.05
C GLU A 47 3.36 -2.01 2.75
N HIS A 48 3.42 -3.07 1.93
CA HIS A 48 4.14 -3.04 0.66
C HIS A 48 3.54 -2.03 -0.34
N GLU A 49 2.22 -2.06 -0.51
CA GLU A 49 1.50 -1.16 -1.41
C GLU A 49 1.60 0.30 -0.95
N LEU A 50 1.47 0.56 0.35
CA LEU A 50 1.62 1.91 0.89
C LEU A 50 3.05 2.43 0.73
N SER A 51 4.08 1.61 1.01
CA SER A 51 5.48 2.02 0.83
C SER A 51 5.77 2.35 -0.63
N SER A 52 5.39 1.46 -1.54
CA SER A 52 5.61 1.63 -2.99
C SER A 52 4.89 2.87 -3.54
N SER A 53 3.65 3.11 -3.10
CA SER A 53 2.88 4.29 -3.52
C SER A 53 3.47 5.60 -2.98
N ILE A 54 3.92 5.59 -1.72
CA ILE A 54 4.59 6.75 -1.09
C ILE A 54 5.91 7.05 -1.81
N GLU A 55 6.75 6.04 -2.02
CA GLU A 55 8.03 6.17 -2.74
C GLU A 55 7.80 6.74 -4.15
N PHE A 56 6.83 6.21 -4.89
CA PHE A 56 6.47 6.74 -6.20
C PHE A 56 6.12 8.24 -6.15
N VAL A 57 5.28 8.66 -5.21
CA VAL A 57 4.91 10.09 -5.09
C VAL A 57 6.13 10.94 -4.69
N GLU A 58 7.00 10.45 -3.80
CA GLU A 58 8.24 11.13 -3.43
C GLU A 58 9.20 11.30 -4.61
N GLU A 59 9.35 10.28 -5.46
CA GLU A 59 10.16 10.35 -6.69
C GLU A 59 9.62 11.38 -7.68
N GLN A 60 8.29 11.47 -7.82
CA GLN A 60 7.65 12.48 -8.65
C GLN A 60 7.86 13.90 -8.10
N LEU A 61 7.74 14.07 -6.78
CA LEU A 61 7.90 15.37 -6.12
C LEU A 61 9.35 15.85 -6.04
N SER A 62 10.30 14.93 -5.93
CA SER A 62 11.74 15.23 -5.87
C SER A 62 12.33 15.64 -7.23
N GLY A 63 11.55 15.56 -8.31
CA GLY A 63 12.01 15.89 -9.67
C GLY A 63 13.04 14.90 -10.22
N ALA A 64 13.33 13.81 -9.49
CA ALA A 64 14.15 12.71 -9.97
C ALA A 64 13.40 11.89 -11.05
N GLY A 65 12.07 11.94 -11.06
CA GLY A 65 11.19 11.41 -12.10
C GLY A 65 11.16 12.25 -13.38
N GLY A 66 12.31 12.69 -13.88
CA GLY A 66 12.43 13.24 -15.23
C GLY A 66 12.08 12.19 -16.28
N PHE A 67 10.79 11.96 -16.50
CA PHE A 67 10.31 11.30 -17.71
C PHE A 67 10.64 12.24 -18.87
N GLY A 68 11.82 11.99 -19.45
CA GLY A 68 12.16 12.47 -20.77
C GLY A 68 10.97 12.25 -21.68
N ARG A 69 10.50 13.34 -22.27
CA ARG A 69 9.55 13.36 -23.37
C ARG A 69 9.89 12.24 -24.36
N ARG A 70 9.11 11.16 -24.37
CA ARG A 70 8.97 10.37 -25.59
C ARG A 70 7.92 11.06 -26.44
N SER A 71 8.43 11.90 -27.34
CA SER A 71 7.71 12.34 -28.53
C SER A 71 7.16 11.11 -29.27
N HIS A 72 5.95 11.28 -29.82
CA HIS A 72 5.26 10.49 -30.84
C HIS A 72 5.97 9.30 -31.46
#